data_AF-A0A8J2AI75-F1
#
_entry.id   AF-A0A8J2AI75-F1
#
_cell.length_a   1.000
_cell.length_b   1.000
_cell.length_c   1.000
_cell.angle_alpha   90.00
_cell.angle_beta   90.00
_cell.angle_gamma   90.00
#
_symmetry.space_group_name_H-M   'P 1'
#
loop_
_entity.id
_entity.type
_entity.pdbx_description
1 polymer ?
#
loop_
_entity_poly.entity_id
_entity_poly.type
_entity_poly.pdbx_seq_one_letter_code
_entity_poly.pdbx_strand_id
1 'polypeptide(L)'
;MFGILHHFLQAQTGSGDLSYCAILWVLVIIALGLTLLNTIAMINIKCQRLPTLVNSLNFGLEIDYDRWCVASHIAACDAGFFVYNVRLAPASVLKFGYLSMAVGLYLISRMVKLE
;
A
#
# COMPACT_ATOMS: atom_id res chain seq x y z
N MET A 1 13.79 -11.14 13.39
CA MET A 1 12.77 -10.17 13.84
C MET A 1 11.42 -10.82 14.18
N PHE A 2 11.00 -11.89 13.50
CA PHE A 2 9.75 -12.62 13.80
C PHE A 2 9.78 -13.46 15.11
N GLY A 3 10.95 -13.97 15.53
CA GLY A 3 11.06 -14.87 16.70
C GLY A 3 10.87 -14.20 18.07
N ILE A 4 11.24 -12.92 18.21
CA ILE A 4 11.07 -12.17 19.47
C ILE A 4 9.59 -11.87 19.71
N LEU A 5 8.81 -11.73 18.63
CA LEU A 5 7.38 -11.45 18.67
C LEU A 5 6.56 -12.63 19.20
N HIS A 6 6.98 -13.86 18.90
CA HIS A 6 6.28 -15.07 19.32
C HIS A 6 6.55 -15.43 20.79
N HIS A 7 7.75 -15.12 21.30
CA HIS A 7 8.11 -15.34 22.71
C HIS A 7 7.44 -14.34 23.66
N PHE A 8 7.16 -13.12 23.19
CA PHE A 8 6.36 -12.15 23.94
C PHE A 8 4.88 -12.53 24.03
N LEU A 9 4.39 -13.34 23.08
CA LEU A 9 2.99 -13.72 22.92
C LEU A 9 2.52 -14.75 23.96
N GLN A 10 3.43 -15.51 24.58
CA GLN A 10 3.09 -16.49 25.62
C GLN A 10 3.15 -15.93 27.05
N ALA A 11 3.73 -14.74 27.26
CA ALA A 11 4.07 -14.25 28.60
C ALA A 11 2.99 -13.40 29.29
N GLN A 12 1.90 -13.00 28.62
CA GLN A 12 0.88 -12.12 29.22
C GLN A 12 -0.54 -12.68 29.06
N THR A 13 -1.00 -13.40 30.09
CA THR A 13 -2.39 -13.83 30.27
C THR A 13 -3.01 -13.09 31.46
N GLY A 14 -3.08 -11.76 31.37
CA GLY A 14 -3.88 -10.90 32.24
C GLY A 14 -5.11 -10.38 31.51
N SER A 15 -6.27 -10.32 32.16
CA SER A 15 -7.54 -9.89 31.56
C SER A 15 -7.56 -8.42 31.11
N GLY A 16 -6.72 -7.56 31.70
CA GLY A 16 -6.47 -6.19 31.23
C GLY A 16 -5.58 -6.13 29.99
N ASP A 17 -4.52 -6.95 29.97
CA ASP A 17 -3.51 -6.96 28.89
C ASP A 17 -4.09 -7.39 27.54
N LEU A 18 -5.08 -8.28 27.55
CA LEU A 18 -5.72 -8.80 26.33
C LEU A 18 -6.34 -7.69 25.45
N SER A 19 -6.94 -6.66 26.07
CA SER A 19 -7.57 -5.55 25.33
C SER A 19 -6.54 -4.64 24.68
N TYR A 20 -5.43 -4.36 25.37
CA TYR A 20 -4.32 -3.57 24.81
C TYR A 20 -3.61 -4.34 23.68
N CYS A 21 -3.40 -5.64 23.84
CA CYS A 21 -2.84 -6.49 22.79
C CYS A 21 -3.70 -6.46 21.52
N ALA A 22 -5.04 -6.57 21.66
CA ALA A 22 -5.94 -6.53 20.51
C ALA A 22 -5.83 -5.22 19.72
N ILE A 23 -5.75 -4.07 20.40
CA ILE A 23 -5.61 -2.76 19.75
C ILE A 23 -4.26 -2.64 19.04
N LEU A 24 -3.17 -3.09 19.69
CA LEU A 24 -1.84 -3.09 19.08
C LEU A 24 -1.83 -3.95 17.80
N TRP A 25 -2.45 -5.13 17.82
CA TRP A 25 -2.58 -5.98 16.64
C TRP A 25 -3.36 -5.33 15.51
N VAL A 26 -4.48 -4.67 15.83
CA VAL A 26 -5.28 -3.93 14.84
C VAL A 26 -4.45 -2.79 14.22
N LEU A 27 -3.70 -2.03 15.02
CA LEU A 27 -2.83 -0.96 14.51
C LEU A 27 -1.71 -1.51 13.62
N VAL A 28 -1.11 -2.64 13.98
CA VAL A 28 -0.08 -3.30 13.17
C VAL A 28 -0.63 -3.76 11.82
N ILE A 29 -1.82 -4.39 11.80
CA ILE A 29 -2.47 -4.83 10.56
C ILE A 29 -2.77 -3.63 9.66
N ILE A 30 -3.29 -2.54 10.23
CA ILE A 30 -3.57 -1.29 9.50
C ILE A 30 -2.28 -0.70 8.91
N ALA A 31 -1.19 -0.65 9.69
CA ALA A 31 0.09 -0.15 9.24
C ALA A 31 0.68 -1.00 8.10
N LEU A 32 0.59 -2.33 8.19
CA LEU A 32 0.99 -3.24 7.13
C LEU A 32 0.14 -3.02 5.87
N GLY A 33 -1.17 -2.87 6.01
CA GLY A 33 -2.07 -2.54 4.90
C GLY A 33 -1.69 -1.24 4.20
N LEU A 34 -1.37 -0.19 4.95
CA LEU A 34 -0.93 1.09 4.38
C LEU A 34 0.40 1.01 3.64
N THR A 35 1.37 0.27 4.19
CA THR A 35 2.67 0.09 3.52
C THR A 35 2.52 -0.66 2.20
N LEU A 36 1.67 -1.70 2.16
CA LEU A 36 1.32 -2.41 0.93
C LEU A 36 0.61 -1.51 -0.09
N LEU A 37 -0.37 -0.70 0.35
CA LEU A 37 -1.06 0.24 -0.55
C LEU A 37 -0.09 1.29 -1.12
N ASN A 38 0.90 1.73 -0.34
CA ASN A 38 1.90 2.67 -0.80
C ASN A 38 2.87 2.06 -1.82
N THR A 39 3.32 0.81 -1.61
CA THR A 39 4.15 0.10 -2.59
C THR A 39 3.37 -0.14 -3.89
N ILE A 40 2.10 -0.50 -3.80
CA ILE A 40 1.21 -0.64 -4.96
C ILE A 40 1.09 0.69 -5.72
N ALA A 41 0.88 1.81 -5.03
CA ALA A 41 0.81 3.14 -5.65
C ALA A 41 2.13 3.51 -6.38
N MET A 42 3.28 3.20 -5.78
CA MET A 42 4.60 3.38 -6.40
C MET A 42 4.76 2.54 -7.67
N ILE A 43 4.32 1.29 -7.67
CA ILE A 43 4.33 0.43 -8.86
C ILE A 43 3.44 1.02 -9.95
N ASN A 44 2.27 1.54 -9.59
CA ASN A 44 1.33 2.15 -10.53
C ASN A 44 1.94 3.36 -11.27
N ILE A 45 2.67 4.22 -10.56
CA ILE A 45 3.40 5.35 -11.15
C ILE A 45 4.46 4.85 -12.14
N LYS A 46 5.15 3.75 -11.83
CA LYS A 46 6.14 3.14 -12.74
C LYS A 46 5.47 2.56 -13.99
N CYS A 47 4.33 1.89 -13.83
CA CYS A 47 3.55 1.37 -14.95
C CYS A 47 3.07 2.48 -15.90
N GLN A 48 2.68 3.65 -15.37
CA GLN A 48 2.32 4.81 -16.20
C GLN A 48 3.48 5.35 -17.04
N ARG A 49 4.73 5.24 -16.56
CA ARG A 49 5.92 5.75 -17.26
C ARG A 49 6.54 4.73 -18.24
N LEU A 50 6.15 3.47 -18.12
CA LEU A 50 6.63 2.38 -18.97
C LEU A 50 6.46 2.64 -20.49
N PRO A 51 5.28 3.04 -21.01
CA PRO A 51 5.12 3.25 -22.45
C PRO A 51 6.00 4.39 -22.98
N THR A 52 6.20 5.45 -22.18
CA THR A 52 7.10 6.56 -22.54
C THR A 52 8.56 6.10 -22.57
N LEU A 53 8.96 5.22 -21.65
CA LEU A 53 10.32 4.66 -21.61
C LEU A 53 10.58 3.78 -22.85
N VAL A 54 9.64 2.90 -23.20
CA VAL A 54 9.71 2.05 -24.39
C VAL A 54 9.83 2.89 -25.65
N ASN A 55 9.11 4.01 -25.72
CA ASN A 55 9.17 4.94 -26.84
C ASN A 55 10.46 5.77 -26.90
N SER A 56 11.13 5.99 -25.76
CA SER A 56 12.36 6.82 -25.67
C SER A 56 13.65 6.09 -26.04
N LEU A 57 13.67 4.77 -25.98
CA LEU A 57 14.82 3.96 -26.37
C LEU A 57 15.01 4.11 -27.90
N ASN A 58 16.08 4.74 -28.36
CA ASN A 58 16.32 4.93 -29.80
C ASN A 58 17.17 3.75 -30.34
N PHE A 59 16.62 2.98 -31.29
CA PHE A 59 17.30 1.80 -31.87
C PHE A 59 17.72 1.99 -33.34
N GLY A 60 17.60 3.18 -33.93
CA GLY A 60 18.06 3.43 -35.30
C GLY A 60 17.21 4.44 -36.07
N LEU A 61 17.53 4.58 -37.36
CA LEU A 61 16.96 5.57 -38.28
C LEU A 61 15.59 5.17 -38.89
N GLU A 62 15.13 3.93 -38.69
CA GLU A 62 13.89 3.42 -39.27
C GLU A 62 12.70 3.43 -38.28
N ILE A 63 11.50 3.70 -38.82
CA ILE A 63 10.24 3.66 -38.07
C ILE A 63 9.92 2.20 -37.75
N ASP A 64 10.19 1.81 -36.50
CA ASP A 64 9.98 0.45 -36.01
C ASP A 64 8.51 0.24 -35.59
N TYR A 65 7.69 -0.23 -36.54
CA TYR A 65 6.24 -0.44 -36.37
C TYR A 65 5.89 -1.40 -35.21
N ASP A 66 6.73 -2.40 -34.94
CA ASP A 66 6.51 -3.37 -33.88
C ASP A 66 6.53 -2.70 -32.50
N ARG A 67 7.39 -1.69 -32.30
CA ARG A 67 7.47 -0.96 -31.03
C ARG A 67 6.26 -0.07 -30.80
N TRP A 68 5.72 0.51 -31.87
CA TRP A 68 4.51 1.32 -31.78
C TRP A 68 3.30 0.45 -31.39
N CYS A 69 3.24 -0.78 -31.91
CA CYS A 69 2.25 -1.78 -31.52
C CYS A 69 2.39 -2.17 -30.03
N VAL A 70 3.62 -2.45 -29.56
CA VAL A 70 3.87 -2.80 -28.15
C VAL A 70 3.56 -1.63 -27.21
N ALA A 71 3.98 -0.41 -27.55
CA ALA A 71 3.71 0.77 -26.72
C ALA A 71 2.22 1.10 -26.65
N SER A 72 1.50 1.01 -27.78
CA SER A 72 0.04 1.21 -27.81
C SER A 72 -0.70 0.09 -27.09
N HIS A 73 -0.24 -1.15 -27.16
CA HIS A 73 -0.82 -2.27 -26.41
C HIS A 73 -0.62 -2.11 -24.90
N ILE A 74 0.57 -1.70 -24.44
CA ILE A 74 0.83 -1.41 -23.02
C ILE A 74 -0.04 -0.25 -22.52
N ALA A 75 -0.23 0.79 -23.35
CA ALA A 75 -1.11 1.91 -23.03
C ALA A 75 -2.59 1.49 -22.97
N ALA A 76 -3.03 0.60 -23.87
CA ALA A 76 -4.41 0.12 -23.95
C ALA A 76 -4.77 -0.89 -22.83
N CYS A 77 -3.81 -1.70 -22.37
CA CYS A 77 -3.99 -2.65 -21.28
C CYS A 77 -4.06 -1.99 -19.89
N ASP A 78 -3.95 -0.66 -19.83
CA ASP A 78 -4.06 0.16 -18.63
C ASP A 78 -3.26 -0.41 -17.44
N ALA A 79 -2.00 -0.82 -17.68
CA ALA A 79 -1.20 -1.58 -16.72
C ALA A 79 -1.16 -0.90 -15.33
N GLY A 80 -1.58 -1.63 -14.29
CA GLY A 80 -1.62 -1.13 -12.91
C GLY A 80 -2.53 -1.96 -12.01
N PHE A 81 -2.51 -1.63 -10.71
CA PHE A 81 -3.44 -2.20 -9.75
C PHE A 81 -4.69 -1.32 -9.64
N PHE A 82 -5.85 -1.94 -9.88
CA PHE A 82 -7.17 -1.31 -9.78
C PHE A 82 -7.93 -1.87 -8.59
N VAL A 83 -8.52 -0.97 -7.81
CA VAL A 83 -9.47 -1.33 -6.75
C VAL A 83 -10.80 -0.72 -7.15
N TYR A 84 -11.82 -1.55 -7.36
CA TYR A 84 -13.15 -1.13 -7.85
C TYR A 84 -13.11 -0.27 -9.13
N ASN A 85 -12.33 -0.68 -10.15
CA ASN A 85 -12.11 0.07 -11.40
C ASN A 85 -11.48 1.47 -11.22
N VAL A 86 -11.05 1.84 -10.01
CA VAL A 86 -10.32 3.08 -9.77
C VAL A 86 -8.84 2.77 -9.60
N ARG A 87 -8.01 3.45 -10.40
CA ARG A 87 -6.55 3.33 -10.33
C ARG A 87 -6.08 3.85 -8.97
N LEU A 88 -5.28 3.04 -8.25
CA LEU A 88 -4.75 3.45 -6.95
C LEU A 88 -3.79 4.62 -7.09
N ALA A 89 -4.26 5.82 -6.75
CA ALA A 89 -3.45 7.04 -6.72
C ALA A 89 -2.82 7.23 -5.33
N PRO A 90 -1.58 7.77 -5.25
CA PRO A 90 -0.94 8.05 -3.97
C PRO A 90 -1.75 9.01 -3.10
N ALA A 91 -2.50 9.95 -3.71
CA ALA A 91 -3.40 10.86 -3.00
C ALA A 91 -4.52 10.11 -2.25
N SER A 92 -5.03 9.01 -2.81
CA SER A 92 -6.07 8.20 -2.19
C SER A 92 -5.51 7.42 -0.99
N VAL A 93 -4.31 6.84 -1.12
CA VAL A 93 -3.63 6.14 -0.02
C VAL A 93 -3.35 7.09 1.16
N LEU A 94 -2.96 8.32 0.88
CA LEU A 94 -2.67 9.33 1.89
C LEU A 94 -3.93 9.73 2.68
N LYS A 95 -5.08 9.89 2.01
CA LYS A 95 -6.38 10.12 2.65
C LYS A 95 -6.78 8.95 3.56
N PHE A 96 -6.60 7.71 3.10
CA PHE A 96 -6.86 6.52 3.91
C PHE A 96 -5.93 6.45 5.14
N GLY A 97 -4.66 6.83 4.99
CA GLY A 97 -3.71 6.92 6.10
C GLY A 97 -4.11 7.93 7.16
N TYR A 98 -4.61 9.11 6.76
CA TYR A 98 -5.12 10.11 7.72
C TYR A 98 -6.33 9.59 8.49
N LEU A 99 -7.29 8.97 7.81
CA LEU A 99 -8.48 8.41 8.45
C LEU A 99 -8.11 7.30 9.43
N SER A 100 -7.23 6.38 9.04
CA SER A 100 -6.83 5.27 9.92
C SER A 100 -6.03 5.76 11.13
N MET A 101 -5.20 6.78 10.97
CA MET A 101 -4.48 7.39 12.09
C MET A 101 -5.43 8.12 13.06
N ALA A 102 -6.44 8.83 12.55
CA ALA A 102 -7.46 9.45 13.39
C ALA A 102 -8.25 8.43 14.21
N VAL A 103 -8.63 7.30 13.60
CA VAL A 103 -9.30 6.18 14.30
C VAL A 103 -8.39 5.58 15.38
N GLY A 104 -7.11 5.38 15.07
CA GLY A 104 -6.13 4.88 16.04
C GLY A 104 -5.99 5.80 17.25
N LEU A 105 -5.83 7.12 17.04
CA LEU A 105 -5.74 8.10 18.12
C LEU A 105 -7.03 8.17 18.95
N TYR A 106 -8.20 8.05 18.31
CA TYR A 106 -9.47 8.02 19.02
C TYR A 106 -9.59 6.79 19.94
N LEU A 107 -9.22 5.61 19.46
CA LEU A 107 -9.25 4.38 20.25
C LEU A 107 -8.30 4.46 21.45
N ILE A 108 -7.08 4.97 21.24
CA ILE A 108 -6.11 5.17 22.33
C ILE A 108 -6.66 6.16 23.36
N SER A 109 -7.21 7.29 22.91
CA SER A 109 -7.77 8.32 23.80
C SER A 109 -8.95 7.82 24.63
N ARG A 110 -9.74 6.87 24.09
CA ARG A 110 -10.85 6.22 24.81
C ARG A 110 -10.34 5.28 25.89
N MET A 111 -9.27 4.53 25.63
CA MET A 111 -8.67 3.63 26.62
C MET A 111 -8.06 4.40 27.80
N VAL A 112 -7.34 5.50 27.53
CA VAL A 112 -6.73 6.33 28.58
C VAL A 112 -7.77 7.00 29.49
N LYS A 113 -9.00 7.22 29.01
CA LYS A 113 -10.11 7.80 29.80
C LYS A 113 -10.86 6.81 30.69
N LEU A 114 -10.62 5.51 30.51
CA LEU A 114 -11.30 4.44 31.25
C LEU A 114 -10.49 3.99 32.48
N GLU A 115 -9.23 4.39 32.59
CA GLU A 115 -8.38 4.32 33.80
C GLU A 115 -8.60 5.54 34.71
#